data_AF-A0A9D1ZMY0-F1
#
_entry.id   AF-A0A9D1ZMY0-F1
#
_cell.length_a   1.000
_cell.length_b   1.000
_cell.length_c   1.000
_cell.angle_alpha   90.00
_cell.angle_beta   90.00
_cell.angle_gamma   90.00
#
_symmetry.space_group_name_H-M   'P 1'
#
loop_
_entity.id
_entity.type
_entity.pdbx_description
1 polymer ?
#
loop_
_entity_poly.entity_id
_entity_poly.type
_entity_poly.pdbx_seq_one_letter_code
_entity_poly.pdbx_strand_id
1 'polypeptide(L)'
;MNKEEFLVELKIQLKKYGITNSDQYISYYSEFLEDLIEDGYSEKEAIKKIGEPNKIILSILSDEDVQIPRAKSKIKSALLLMGIPIWGPIIAAGYIILLALVFAVMICSIAFSFSGIWLLLGSLIVLFKTGILNFLFQLGTALIFGGMGIIFWQLFLFSFQKAYGLVKIMFHNFTESEV
;
A
#
# COMPACT_ATOMS: atom_id res chain seq x y z
N MET A 1 -8.11 39.55 -35.89
CA MET A 1 -9.14 38.71 -35.26
C MET A 1 -10.42 39.48 -35.22
N ASN A 2 -11.51 38.82 -35.58
CA ASN A 2 -12.87 39.25 -35.27
C ASN A 2 -13.26 38.74 -33.85
N LYS A 3 -14.31 39.30 -33.25
CA LYS A 3 -14.88 38.90 -31.95
C LYS A 3 -15.14 37.40 -31.86
N GLU A 4 -15.73 36.81 -32.90
CA GLU A 4 -16.03 35.37 -32.92
C GLU A 4 -14.76 34.51 -32.88
N GLU A 5 -13.74 34.88 -33.66
CA GLU A 5 -12.45 34.18 -33.68
C GLU A 5 -11.77 34.23 -32.31
N PHE A 6 -11.88 35.37 -31.61
CA PHE A 6 -11.33 35.56 -30.28
C PHE A 6 -12.02 34.67 -29.23
N LEU A 7 -13.35 34.62 -29.23
CA LEU A 7 -14.11 33.81 -28.27
C LEU A 7 -13.89 32.30 -28.51
N VAL A 8 -13.74 31.89 -29.77
CA VAL A 8 -13.40 30.50 -30.13
C VAL A 8 -12.00 30.14 -29.62
N GLU A 9 -11.01 31.01 -29.81
CA GLU A 9 -9.66 30.78 -29.32
C GLU A 9 -9.61 30.71 -27.77
N LEU A 10 -10.30 31.63 -27.09
CA LEU A 10 -10.45 31.61 -25.64
C LEU A 10 -11.10 30.30 -25.16
N LYS A 11 -12.17 29.83 -25.82
CA LYS A 11 -12.85 28.57 -25.51
C LYS A 11 -11.93 27.36 -25.64
N ILE A 12 -11.15 27.29 -26.72
CA ILE A 12 -10.21 26.19 -26.97
C ILE A 12 -9.16 26.15 -25.86
N GLN A 13 -8.63 27.31 -25.49
CA GLN A 13 -7.61 27.39 -24.46
C GLN A 13 -8.19 27.10 -23.06
N LEU A 14 -9.38 27.59 -22.71
CA LEU A 14 -10.07 27.26 -21.44
C LEU A 14 -10.33 25.76 -21.32
N LYS A 15 -10.74 25.10 -22.41
CA LYS A 15 -10.92 23.65 -22.48
C LYS A 15 -9.61 22.89 -22.29
N LYS A 16 -8.48 23.42 -22.80
CA LYS A 16 -7.14 22.84 -22.61
C LYS A 16 -6.72 22.83 -21.13
N TYR A 17 -7.12 23.84 -20.36
CA TYR A 17 -6.90 23.89 -18.90
C TYR A 17 -7.97 23.14 -18.10
N GLY A 18 -8.97 22.57 -18.76
CA GLY A 18 -10.00 21.75 -18.14
C GLY A 18 -11.03 22.53 -17.31
N ILE A 19 -11.13 23.85 -17.45
CA ILE A 19 -11.97 24.71 -16.61
C ILE A 19 -13.46 24.35 -16.78
N THR A 20 -14.12 23.96 -15.68
CA THR A 20 -15.51 23.47 -15.69
C THR A 20 -16.50 24.60 -15.97
N ASN A 21 -16.24 25.79 -15.44
CA ASN A 21 -17.04 27.01 -15.67
C ASN A 21 -16.62 27.80 -16.91
N SER A 22 -16.07 27.13 -17.93
CA SER A 22 -15.58 27.80 -19.15
C SER A 22 -16.67 28.59 -19.90
N ASP A 23 -17.91 28.11 -19.93
CA ASP A 23 -19.01 28.81 -20.59
C ASP A 23 -19.40 30.13 -19.88
N GLN A 24 -19.24 30.22 -18.55
CA GLN A 24 -19.48 31.46 -17.80
C GLN A 24 -18.46 32.54 -18.15
N TYR A 25 -17.17 32.18 -18.21
CA TYR A 25 -16.12 33.11 -18.63
C TYR A 25 -16.30 33.55 -20.08
N ILE A 26 -16.70 32.66 -20.98
CA ILE A 26 -16.96 33.02 -22.38
C ILE A 26 -18.12 34.01 -22.48
N SER A 27 -19.20 33.80 -21.72
CA SER A 27 -20.34 34.73 -21.68
C SER A 27 -19.91 36.11 -21.18
N TYR A 28 -19.16 36.16 -20.07
CA TYR A 28 -18.64 37.41 -19.51
C TYR A 28 -17.80 38.21 -20.50
N TYR A 29 -16.84 37.56 -21.17
CA TYR A 29 -16.01 38.26 -22.17
C TYR A 29 -16.76 38.59 -23.47
N SER A 30 -17.83 37.86 -23.80
CA SER A 30 -18.71 38.21 -24.92
C SER A 30 -19.50 39.48 -24.63
N GLU A 31 -20.13 39.58 -23.46
CA GLU A 31 -20.85 40.79 -23.01
C GLU A 31 -19.88 41.98 -22.89
N PHE A 32 -18.71 41.78 -22.30
CA PHE A 32 -17.71 42.85 -22.18
C PHE A 32 -17.21 43.36 -23.56
N LEU A 33 -17.11 42.48 -24.56
CA LEU A 33 -16.80 42.88 -25.93
C LEU A 33 -17.96 43.61 -26.59
N GLU A 34 -19.21 43.22 -26.31
CA GLU A 34 -20.42 43.89 -26.82
C GLU A 34 -20.53 45.31 -26.28
N ASP A 35 -20.36 45.50 -24.97
CA ASP A 35 -20.37 46.82 -24.34
C ASP A 35 -19.34 47.77 -24.98
N LEU A 36 -18.13 47.26 -25.26
CA LEU A 36 -17.09 48.04 -25.92
C LEU A 36 -17.46 48.38 -27.37
N ILE A 37 -18.15 47.50 -28.09
CA ILE A 37 -18.60 47.78 -29.46
C ILE A 37 -19.75 48.80 -29.43
N GLU A 38 -20.66 48.70 -28.47
CA GLU A 38 -21.76 49.66 -28.25
C GLU A 38 -21.24 51.06 -27.87
N ASP A 39 -20.16 51.14 -27.08
CA ASP A 39 -19.45 52.38 -26.75
C ASP A 39 -18.71 53.02 -27.95
N GLY A 40 -18.80 52.42 -29.13
CA GLY A 40 -18.28 52.97 -30.39
C GLY A 40 -16.85 52.54 -30.74
N TYR A 41 -16.30 51.53 -30.06
CA TYR A 41 -15.01 50.95 -30.44
C TYR A 41 -15.17 49.95 -31.59
N SER A 42 -14.20 49.91 -32.50
CA SER A 42 -14.15 48.83 -33.49
C SER A 42 -13.79 47.49 -32.83
N GLU A 43 -14.24 46.36 -33.40
CA GLU A 43 -13.97 45.02 -32.87
C GLU A 43 -12.47 44.78 -32.57
N LYS A 44 -11.59 45.32 -33.42
CA LYS A 44 -10.13 45.20 -33.25
C LYS A 44 -9.61 46.02 -32.06
N GLU A 45 -10.21 47.17 -31.79
CA GLU A 45 -9.84 48.02 -30.65
C GLU A 45 -10.37 47.45 -29.34
N ALA A 46 -11.58 46.88 -29.35
CA ALA A 46 -12.16 46.18 -28.22
C ALA A 46 -11.27 45.00 -27.78
N ILE A 47 -10.87 44.13 -28.73
CA ILE A 47 -9.95 43.01 -28.46
C ILE A 47 -8.60 43.50 -27.93
N LYS A 48 -8.06 44.60 -28.47
CA LYS A 48 -6.78 45.17 -28.02
C LYS A 48 -6.86 45.72 -26.58
N LYS A 49 -8.01 46.22 -26.16
CA LYS A 49 -8.25 46.77 -24.81
C LYS A 49 -8.34 45.68 -23.75
N ILE A 50 -8.96 44.54 -24.08
CA ILE A 50 -9.06 43.38 -23.18
C ILE A 50 -7.71 42.65 -23.09
N GLY A 51 -6.99 42.54 -24.21
CA GLY A 51 -5.70 41.88 -24.28
C GLY A 51 -5.78 40.48 -24.91
N GLU A 52 -4.62 39.83 -25.02
CA GLU A 52 -4.52 38.53 -25.71
C GLU A 52 -5.20 37.40 -24.93
N PRO A 53 -5.82 36.41 -25.62
CA PRO A 53 -6.46 35.26 -24.98
C PRO A 53 -5.59 34.55 -23.94
N ASN A 54 -4.28 34.45 -24.22
CA ASN A 54 -3.29 33.84 -23.32
C ASN A 54 -3.18 34.58 -21.97
N LYS A 55 -3.23 35.92 -21.98
CA LYS A 55 -3.15 36.74 -20.76
C LYS A 55 -4.43 36.65 -19.94
N ILE A 56 -5.56 36.62 -20.63
CA ILE A 56 -6.88 36.47 -20.01
C ILE A 56 -6.98 35.13 -19.28
N ILE A 57 -6.42 34.07 -19.85
CA ILE A 57 -6.41 32.77 -19.17
C ILE A 57 -5.51 32.76 -17.95
N LEU A 58 -4.39 33.47 -17.96
CA LEU A 58 -3.55 33.62 -16.77
C LEU A 58 -4.29 34.38 -15.65
N SER A 59 -5.06 35.42 -15.99
CA SER A 59 -5.89 36.12 -15.02
C SER A 59 -7.05 35.26 -14.52
N ILE A 60 -7.72 34.51 -15.42
CA ILE A 60 -8.77 33.56 -15.03
C ILE A 60 -8.15 32.52 -14.09
N LEU A 61 -7.06 31.85 -14.46
CA LEU A 61 -6.42 30.82 -13.61
C LEU A 61 -5.92 31.32 -12.24
N SER A 62 -5.78 32.64 -12.07
CA SER A 62 -5.40 33.27 -10.79
C SER A 62 -6.61 33.70 -9.96
N ASP A 63 -7.82 33.60 -10.51
CA ASP A 63 -9.10 33.91 -9.86
C ASP A 63 -9.51 32.78 -8.89
N GLU A 64 -10.01 33.13 -7.71
CA GLU A 64 -10.41 32.16 -6.68
C GLU A 64 -11.66 31.35 -7.09
N ASP A 65 -12.50 31.92 -7.97
CA ASP A 65 -13.75 31.31 -8.44
C ASP A 65 -13.58 30.30 -9.59
N VAL A 66 -12.35 30.04 -10.06
CA VAL A 66 -12.14 29.05 -11.13
C VAL A 66 -12.38 27.63 -10.63
N GLN A 67 -13.40 27.01 -11.22
CA GLN A 67 -13.70 25.61 -11.00
C GLN A 67 -12.88 24.74 -11.96
N ILE A 68 -11.58 24.65 -11.70
CA ILE A 68 -10.75 23.61 -12.30
C ILE A 68 -11.20 22.30 -11.64
N PRO A 69 -11.65 21.29 -12.39
CA PRO A 69 -11.86 19.97 -11.84
C PRO A 69 -10.50 19.58 -11.30
N ARG A 70 -10.35 19.61 -9.97
CA ARG A 70 -9.16 19.09 -9.30
C ARG A 70 -8.96 17.73 -9.92
N ALA A 71 -7.90 17.60 -10.74
CA ALA A 71 -7.44 16.30 -11.18
C ALA A 71 -7.22 15.55 -9.87
N LYS A 72 -8.19 14.70 -9.49
CA LYS A 72 -8.09 13.84 -8.32
C LYS A 72 -6.82 13.08 -8.58
N SER A 73 -5.84 13.45 -7.79
CA SER A 73 -4.50 13.49 -8.29
C SER A 73 -4.06 12.06 -8.50
N LYS A 74 -3.37 11.82 -9.61
CA LYS A 74 -2.53 10.63 -9.83
C LYS A 74 -1.45 10.48 -8.75
N ILE A 75 -1.46 11.30 -7.69
CA ILE A 75 -0.61 11.22 -6.52
C ILE A 75 -1.05 10.06 -5.61
N LYS A 76 -2.34 9.66 -5.58
CA LYS A 76 -2.73 8.39 -4.92
C LYS A 76 -2.10 7.18 -5.61
N SER A 77 -2.02 7.18 -6.95
CA SER A 77 -1.32 6.12 -7.71
C SER A 77 0.20 6.23 -7.64
N ALA A 78 0.80 7.42 -7.65
CA ALA A 78 2.25 7.57 -7.52
C ALA A 78 2.76 7.20 -6.11
N LEU A 79 1.97 7.47 -5.07
CA LEU A 79 2.27 7.05 -3.70
C LEU A 79 2.12 5.53 -3.51
N LEU A 80 1.12 4.91 -4.17
CA LEU A 80 1.02 3.45 -4.25
C LEU A 80 2.17 2.84 -5.09
N LEU A 81 2.56 3.47 -6.21
CA LEU A 81 3.57 2.93 -7.13
C LEU A 81 4.99 3.00 -6.56
N MET A 82 5.30 3.99 -5.71
CA MET A 82 6.53 3.99 -4.91
C MET A 82 6.42 3.17 -3.62
N GLY A 83 5.22 2.99 -3.07
CA GLY A 83 5.00 2.20 -1.86
C GLY A 83 5.07 0.68 -2.10
N ILE A 84 4.41 0.17 -3.14
CA ILE A 84 4.34 -1.26 -3.46
C ILE A 84 5.72 -1.94 -3.57
N PRO A 85 6.77 -1.35 -4.18
CA PRO A 85 8.09 -1.99 -4.23
C PRO A 85 8.79 -2.08 -2.87
N ILE A 86 8.35 -1.32 -1.85
CA ILE A 86 8.96 -1.33 -0.50
C ILE A 86 8.10 -2.15 0.47
N TRP A 87 6.77 -1.96 0.48
CA TRP A 87 5.87 -2.69 1.36
C TRP A 87 5.74 -4.17 0.96
N GLY A 88 5.78 -4.49 -0.33
CA GLY A 88 5.76 -5.86 -0.85
C GLY A 88 6.85 -6.75 -0.26
N PRO A 89 8.15 -6.40 -0.42
CA PRO A 89 9.23 -7.20 0.15
C PRO A 89 9.27 -7.20 1.68
N ILE A 90 8.78 -6.15 2.36
CA ILE A 90 8.71 -6.14 3.83
C ILE A 90 7.69 -7.15 4.35
N ILE A 91 6.48 -7.17 3.75
CA ILE A 91 5.43 -8.14 4.12
C ILE A 91 5.89 -9.56 3.77
N ALA A 92 6.49 -9.75 2.58
CA ALA A 92 7.03 -11.04 2.17
C ALA A 92 8.16 -11.52 3.11
N ALA A 93 9.10 -10.64 3.48
CA ALA A 93 10.16 -10.97 4.42
C ALA A 93 9.60 -11.33 5.81
N GLY A 94 8.61 -10.58 6.29
CA GLY A 94 7.91 -10.90 7.55
C GLY A 94 7.27 -12.28 7.51
N TYR A 95 6.62 -12.64 6.40
CA TYR A 95 6.03 -13.96 6.22
C TYR A 95 7.09 -15.08 6.19
N ILE A 96 8.20 -14.88 5.48
CA ILE A 96 9.31 -15.85 5.40
C ILE A 96 9.93 -16.06 6.78
N ILE A 97 10.16 -15.00 7.56
CA ILE A 97 10.72 -15.09 8.91
C ILE A 97 9.78 -15.87 9.82
N LEU A 98 8.47 -15.61 9.73
CA LEU A 98 7.46 -16.32 10.52
C LEU A 98 7.46 -17.81 10.16
N LEU A 99 7.49 -18.14 8.87
CA LEU A 99 7.56 -19.53 8.40
C LEU A 99 8.86 -20.22 8.86
N ALA A 100 10.00 -19.53 8.75
CA ALA A 100 11.29 -20.04 9.21
C ALA A 100 11.29 -20.31 10.71
N LEU A 101 10.67 -19.44 11.52
CA LEU A 101 10.53 -19.64 12.96
C LEU A 101 9.71 -20.90 13.28
N VAL A 102 8.58 -21.09 12.59
CA VAL A 102 7.73 -22.28 12.75
C VAL A 102 8.52 -23.56 12.39
N PHE A 103 9.27 -23.54 11.30
CA PHE A 103 10.15 -24.65 10.90
C PHE A 103 11.27 -24.91 11.90
N ALA A 104 11.91 -23.87 12.44
CA ALA A 104 12.98 -24.04 13.43
C ALA A 104 12.45 -24.73 14.70
N VAL A 105 11.29 -24.32 15.21
CA VAL A 105 10.66 -24.95 16.38
C VAL A 105 10.28 -26.40 16.08
N MET A 106 9.81 -26.71 14.87
CA MET A 106 9.52 -28.08 14.43
C MET A 106 10.78 -28.97 14.47
N ILE A 107 11.90 -28.50 13.90
CA ILE A 107 13.16 -29.25 13.87
C ILE A 107 13.66 -29.51 15.29
N CYS A 108 13.59 -28.50 16.17
CA CYS A 108 13.94 -28.66 17.59
C CYS A 108 13.07 -29.73 18.25
N SER A 109 11.74 -29.68 18.06
CA SER A 109 10.83 -30.68 18.65
C SER A 109 11.16 -32.11 18.19
N ILE A 110 11.45 -32.29 16.91
CA ILE A 110 11.86 -33.60 16.34
C ILE A 110 13.18 -34.05 16.96
N ALA A 111 14.19 -33.18 17.02
CA ALA A 111 15.51 -33.51 17.57
C ALA A 111 15.44 -33.90 19.07
N PHE A 112 14.68 -33.15 19.87
CA PHE A 112 14.47 -33.47 21.30
C PHE A 112 13.69 -34.78 21.49
N SER A 113 12.69 -35.05 20.64
CA SER A 113 11.92 -36.29 20.70
C SER A 113 12.78 -37.50 20.33
N PHE A 114 13.55 -37.43 19.23
CA PHE A 114 14.44 -38.50 18.81
C PHE A 114 15.56 -38.77 19.82
N SER A 115 16.18 -37.71 20.35
CA SER A 115 17.22 -37.86 21.38
C SER A 115 16.66 -38.49 22.67
N GLY A 116 15.46 -38.09 23.11
CA GLY A 116 14.78 -38.72 24.25
C GLY A 116 14.55 -40.23 24.04
N ILE A 117 14.01 -40.62 22.88
CA ILE A 117 13.76 -42.04 22.54
C ILE A 117 15.07 -42.82 22.48
N TRP A 118 16.11 -42.25 21.87
CA TRP A 118 17.42 -42.88 21.76
C TRP A 118 18.08 -43.09 23.13
N LEU A 119 18.01 -42.08 24.01
CA LEU A 119 18.53 -42.16 25.38
C LEU A 119 17.76 -43.19 26.22
N LEU A 120 16.44 -43.30 26.03
CA LEU A 120 15.62 -44.32 26.70
C LEU A 120 16.06 -45.73 26.30
N LEU A 121 16.21 -46.00 25.00
CA LEU A 121 16.69 -47.29 24.50
C LEU A 121 18.13 -47.56 24.97
N GLY A 122 19.00 -46.55 24.92
CA GLY A 122 20.37 -46.61 25.41
C GLY A 122 20.47 -46.95 26.90
N SER A 123 19.51 -46.49 27.71
CA SER A 123 19.50 -46.75 29.15
C SER A 123 19.44 -48.25 29.47
N LEU A 124 18.70 -49.05 28.69
CA LEU A 124 18.64 -50.50 28.90
C LEU A 124 20.01 -51.16 28.70
N ILE A 125 20.82 -50.67 27.77
CA ILE A 125 22.16 -51.22 27.52
C ILE A 125 23.14 -50.84 28.64
N VAL A 126 23.03 -49.61 29.16
CA VAL A 126 23.87 -49.10 30.26
C VAL A 126 23.62 -49.86 31.57
N LEU A 127 22.38 -50.31 31.80
CA LEU A 127 22.02 -51.15 32.94
C LEU A 127 22.89 -52.41 33.03
N PHE A 128 23.13 -53.09 31.89
CA PHE A 128 23.89 -54.34 31.84
C PHE A 128 25.42 -54.14 31.87
N LYS A 129 25.93 -52.97 31.46
CA LYS A 129 27.39 -52.73 31.35
C LYS A 129 28.02 -51.98 32.52
N THR A 130 27.31 -51.01 33.11
CA THR A 130 27.94 -50.01 33.99
C THR A 130 27.30 -49.93 35.37
N GLY A 131 26.16 -50.62 35.59
CA GLY A 131 25.47 -50.70 36.87
C GLY A 131 24.29 -49.74 37.04
N ILE A 132 23.54 -49.91 38.13
CA ILE A 132 22.21 -49.31 38.36
C ILE A 132 22.22 -47.78 38.49
N LEU A 133 23.29 -47.19 39.05
CA LEU A 133 23.38 -45.75 39.29
C LEU A 133 23.50 -44.96 37.96
N ASN A 134 24.32 -45.44 37.03
CA ASN A 134 24.47 -44.83 35.71
C ASN A 134 23.20 -44.99 34.86
N PHE A 135 22.51 -46.12 35.02
CA PHE A 135 21.20 -46.33 34.43
C PHE A 135 20.17 -45.29 34.92
N LEU A 136 20.06 -45.07 36.23
CA LEU A 136 19.12 -44.09 36.81
C LEU A 136 19.42 -42.66 36.32
N PHE A 137 20.70 -42.28 36.28
CA PHE A 137 21.10 -40.97 35.79
C PHE A 137 20.75 -40.80 34.30
N GLN A 138 21.06 -41.79 33.47
CA GLN A 138 20.76 -41.74 32.05
C GLN A 138 19.25 -41.78 31.76
N LEU A 139 18.47 -42.55 32.52
CA LEU A 139 17.02 -42.57 32.43
C LEU A 139 16.42 -41.20 32.81
N GLY A 140 16.95 -40.56 33.86
CA GLY A 140 16.59 -39.19 34.22
C GLY A 140 16.85 -38.20 33.09
N THR A 141 18.02 -38.26 32.44
CA THR A 141 18.28 -37.41 31.27
C THR A 141 17.32 -37.70 30.13
N ALA A 142 17.03 -38.97 29.83
CA ALA A 142 16.11 -39.36 28.77
C ALA A 142 14.70 -38.79 28.97
N LEU A 143 14.20 -38.79 30.22
CA LEU A 143 12.92 -38.19 30.58
C LEU A 143 12.92 -36.66 30.45
N ILE A 144 14.03 -35.98 30.80
CA ILE A 144 14.15 -34.53 30.62
C ILE A 144 14.11 -34.16 29.14
N PHE A 145 14.89 -34.85 28.30
CA PHE A 145 14.91 -34.62 26.86
C PHE A 145 13.56 -34.96 26.20
N GLY A 146 12.92 -36.06 26.62
CA GLY A 146 11.56 -36.40 26.17
C GLY A 146 10.51 -35.36 26.59
N GLY A 147 10.58 -34.89 27.85
CA GLY A 147 9.71 -33.82 28.36
C GLY A 147 9.89 -32.50 27.63
N MET A 148 11.14 -32.11 27.34
CA MET A 148 11.42 -30.96 26.49
C MET A 148 10.82 -31.16 25.09
N GLY A 149 10.95 -32.34 24.49
CA GLY A 149 10.33 -32.64 23.19
C GLY A 149 8.82 -32.37 23.15
N ILE A 150 8.09 -32.76 24.19
CA ILE A 150 6.65 -32.52 24.33
C ILE A 150 6.33 -31.03 24.48
N ILE A 151 7.09 -30.29 25.29
CA ILE A 151 6.91 -28.84 25.46
C ILE A 151 7.14 -28.12 24.12
N PHE A 152 8.21 -28.48 23.40
CA PHE A 152 8.50 -27.92 22.08
C PHE A 152 7.42 -28.28 21.04
N TRP A 153 6.83 -29.47 21.13
CA TRP A 153 5.69 -29.85 20.29
C TRP A 153 4.45 -28.97 20.55
N GLN A 154 4.14 -28.71 21.82
CA GLN A 154 3.03 -27.81 22.18
C GLN A 154 3.29 -26.37 21.73
N LEU A 155 4.52 -25.88 21.89
CA LEU A 155 4.92 -24.56 21.40
C LEU A 155 4.84 -24.45 19.87
N PHE A 156 5.18 -25.53 19.15
CA PHE A 156 5.01 -25.60 17.71
C PHE A 156 3.54 -25.46 17.30
N LEU A 157 2.64 -26.23 17.92
CA LEU A 157 1.19 -26.16 17.63
C LEU A 157 0.63 -24.76 17.92
N PHE A 158 1.01 -24.15 19.05
CA PHE A 158 0.58 -22.80 19.40
C PHE A 158 1.10 -21.75 18.42
N SER A 159 2.38 -21.84 18.03
CA SER A 159 2.99 -20.94 17.04
C SER A 159 2.32 -21.10 15.68
N PHE A 160 2.02 -22.33 15.27
CA PHE A 160 1.32 -22.64 14.02
C PHE A 160 -0.11 -22.09 14.00
N GLN A 161 -0.86 -22.24 15.09
CA GLN A 161 -2.22 -21.68 15.21
C GLN A 161 -2.20 -20.15 15.12
N LYS A 162 -1.27 -19.48 15.82
CA LYS A 162 -1.11 -18.02 15.73
C LYS A 162 -0.70 -17.58 14.33
N ALA A 163 0.25 -18.28 13.70
CA ALA A 163 0.65 -18.04 12.32
C ALA A 163 -0.54 -18.10 11.36
N TYR A 164 -1.32 -19.18 11.45
CA TYR A 164 -2.51 -19.39 10.62
C TYR A 164 -3.59 -18.32 10.87
N GLY A 165 -3.81 -17.94 12.13
CA GLY A 165 -4.75 -16.88 12.50
C GLY A 165 -4.36 -15.52 11.92
N LEU A 166 -3.08 -15.14 12.01
CA LEU A 166 -2.57 -13.90 11.43
C LEU A 166 -2.72 -13.87 9.90
N VAL A 167 -2.38 -14.97 9.23
CA VAL A 167 -2.56 -15.11 7.78
C VAL A 167 -4.03 -14.98 7.41
N LYS A 168 -4.94 -15.64 8.14
CA LYS A 168 -6.39 -15.55 7.89
C LYS A 168 -6.92 -14.12 8.03
N ILE A 169 -6.50 -13.39 9.07
CA ILE A 169 -6.90 -11.99 9.28
C ILE A 169 -6.39 -11.10 8.14
N MET A 170 -5.13 -11.28 7.74
CA MET A 170 -4.58 -10.51 6.61
C MET A 170 -5.39 -10.76 5.33
N PHE A 171 -5.66 -12.02 4.96
CA PHE A 171 -6.44 -12.33 3.76
C PHE A 171 -7.88 -11.82 3.83
N HIS A 172 -8.53 -11.85 4.99
CA HIS A 172 -9.90 -11.34 5.13
C HIS A 172 -9.97 -9.81 4.94
N ASN A 173 -9.04 -9.06 5.53
CA ASN A 173 -8.99 -7.61 5.41
C ASN A 173 -8.66 -7.13 3.98
N PHE A 174 -7.91 -7.91 3.21
CA PHE A 174 -7.67 -7.61 1.80
C PHE A 174 -8.95 -7.73 0.97
N THR A 175 -9.76 -8.76 1.19
CA THR A 175 -11.00 -9.00 0.44
C THR A 175 -12.09 -7.96 0.73
N GLU A 176 -12.17 -7.40 1.95
CA GLU A 176 -13.13 -6.32 2.27
C GLU A 176 -12.71 -4.95 1.71
N SER A 177 -11.43 -4.76 1.37
CA SER A 177 -10.95 -3.47 0.82
C SER A 177 -11.25 -3.28 -0.69
N GLU A 178 -11.70 -4.33 -1.37
CA GLU A 178 -12.04 -4.32 -2.80
C GLU A 178 -13.56 -4.21 -3.08
N VAL A 179 -14.41 -4.09 -2.04
CA VAL A 179 -15.87 -3.86 -2.16
C VAL A 179 -16.22 -2.45 -1.71
#